data_AF-A0A353ZVT3-F1
#
_entry.id   AF-A0A353ZVT3-F1
#
_cell.length_a   1.000
_cell.length_b   1.000
_cell.length_c   1.000
_cell.angle_alpha   90.00
_cell.angle_beta   90.00
_cell.angle_gamma   90.00
#
_symmetry.space_group_name_H-M   'P 1'
#
loop_
_entity.id
_entity.type
_entity.pdbx_description
1 polymer ?
#
loop_
_entity_poly.entity_id
_entity_poly.type
_entity_poly.pdbx_seq_one_letter_code
_entity_poly.pdbx_strand_id
1 'polypeptide(L)'
;MIIAFGAPQVWMEVAEALEHDGFRRMLADFGRFYALPEAEKQRLTGGALDDTHFSWPSMATGMMAYGAWYFRDEELAAKAWDILLEDAGGGLSAPFAESLQKAQTWRPVVEHPAISTNWASQWGLNAMLCLELIGPPGEPRWAGHPHDLTRIAN
;
A
#
# COMPACT_ATOMS: atom_id res chain seq x y z
N MET A 1 -2.02 5.13 -12.34
CA MET A 1 -1.24 3.99 -12.88
C MET A 1 0.21 3.92 -12.38
N ILE A 2 0.95 5.03 -12.28
CA ILE A 2 2.41 5.03 -11.98
C ILE A 2 2.80 4.17 -10.76
N ILE A 3 2.00 4.18 -9.70
CA ILE A 3 2.24 3.41 -8.45
C ILE A 3 2.41 1.91 -8.71
N ALA A 4 1.64 1.34 -9.64
CA ALA A 4 1.64 -0.10 -9.90
C ALA A 4 2.86 -0.61 -10.69
N PHE A 5 3.70 0.29 -11.20
CA PHE A 5 4.81 -0.03 -12.12
C PHE A 5 6.19 0.25 -11.53
N GLY A 6 6.35 0.11 -10.21
CA GLY A 6 7.66 0.19 -9.56
C GLY A 6 8.04 1.58 -9.04
N ALA A 7 7.19 2.59 -9.26
CA ALA A 7 7.48 3.94 -8.81
C ALA A 7 7.68 4.07 -7.29
N PRO A 8 6.86 3.45 -6.41
CA PRO A 8 7.09 3.51 -4.97
C PRO A 8 8.47 3.01 -4.56
N GLN A 9 8.90 1.86 -5.12
CA GLN A 9 10.19 1.25 -4.80
C GLN A 9 11.34 2.16 -5.24
N VAL A 10 11.32 2.60 -6.50
CA VAL A 10 12.37 3.49 -7.04
C VAL A 10 12.40 4.82 -6.28
N TRP A 11 11.24 5.40 -5.98
CA TRP A 11 11.18 6.68 -5.28
C TRP A 11 11.71 6.58 -3.86
N MET A 12 11.35 5.52 -3.11
CA MET A 12 11.87 5.30 -1.76
C MET A 12 13.39 5.08 -1.79
N GLU A 13 13.89 4.22 -2.68
CA GLU A 13 15.34 3.98 -2.82
C GLU A 13 16.11 5.25 -3.17
N VAL A 14 15.57 6.07 -4.11
CA VAL A 14 16.18 7.36 -4.47
C VAL A 14 16.12 8.35 -3.32
N ALA A 15 15.02 8.40 -2.55
CA ALA A 15 14.90 9.29 -1.41
C ALA A 15 15.93 8.97 -0.31
N GLU A 16 16.21 7.69 -0.11
CA GLU A 16 17.27 7.24 0.79
C GLU A 16 18.65 7.52 0.24
N ALA A 17 18.92 7.17 -1.03
CA ALA A 17 20.23 7.37 -1.64
C ALA A 17 20.66 8.84 -1.73
N LEU A 18 19.69 9.75 -1.86
CA LEU A 18 19.93 11.19 -1.89
C LEU A 18 19.89 11.85 -0.50
N GLU A 19 19.48 11.11 0.54
CA GLU A 19 19.22 11.63 1.89
C GLU A 19 18.40 12.93 1.89
N HIS A 20 17.46 13.06 0.94
CA HIS A 20 16.78 14.32 0.67
C HIS A 20 15.42 14.38 1.39
N ASP A 21 15.39 14.97 2.58
CA ASP A 21 14.19 15.03 3.43
C ASP A 21 12.97 15.69 2.76
N GLY A 22 13.19 16.72 1.93
CA GLY A 22 12.10 17.32 1.15
C GLY A 22 11.42 16.34 0.18
N PHE A 23 12.19 15.41 -0.41
CA PHE A 23 11.67 14.40 -1.31
C PHE A 23 10.99 13.29 -0.51
N ARG A 24 11.59 12.85 0.60
CA ARG A 24 10.93 11.93 1.56
C ARG A 24 9.58 12.46 2.01
N ARG A 25 9.50 13.74 2.40
CA ARG A 25 8.25 14.40 2.79
C ARG A 25 7.24 14.41 1.65
N MET A 26 7.67 14.67 0.42
CA MET A 26 6.77 14.68 -0.75
C MET A 26 6.17 13.28 -1.00
N LEU A 27 6.93 12.21 -0.85
CA LEU A 27 6.42 10.83 -0.94
C LEU A 27 5.44 10.52 0.19
N ALA A 28 5.73 10.99 1.41
CA ALA A 28 4.85 10.82 2.56
C ALA A 28 3.53 11.59 2.38
N ASP A 29 3.59 12.83 1.90
CA ASP A 29 2.42 13.64 1.54
C ASP A 29 1.61 12.93 0.45
N PHE A 30 2.26 12.39 -0.59
CA PHE A 30 1.58 11.63 -1.65
C PHE A 30 0.76 10.47 -1.09
N GLY A 31 1.35 9.67 -0.19
CA GLY A 31 0.68 8.57 0.49
C GLY A 31 -0.51 9.05 1.33
N ARG A 32 -0.31 10.09 2.14
CA ARG A 32 -1.36 10.70 2.96
C ARG A 32 -2.53 11.22 2.13
N PHE A 33 -2.26 11.95 1.05
CA PHE A 33 -3.29 12.51 0.18
C PHE A 33 -4.17 11.42 -0.43
N TYR A 34 -3.62 10.23 -0.70
CA TYR A 34 -4.40 9.10 -1.18
C TYR A 34 -5.51 8.66 -0.22
N ALA A 35 -5.28 8.81 1.09
CA ALA A 35 -6.21 8.39 2.14
C ALA A 35 -7.17 9.50 2.60
N LEU A 36 -6.94 10.76 2.20
CA LEU A 36 -7.77 11.89 2.63
C LEU A 36 -9.18 11.81 2.03
N PRO A 37 -10.21 12.27 2.76
CA PRO A 37 -11.52 12.56 2.18
C PRO A 37 -11.43 13.64 1.10
N GLU A 38 -12.31 13.57 0.09
CA GLU A 38 -12.33 14.52 -1.04
C GLU A 38 -12.36 15.99 -0.58
N ALA A 39 -13.25 16.33 0.36
CA ALA A 39 -13.39 17.68 0.86
C ALA A 39 -12.08 18.23 1.45
N GLU A 40 -11.28 17.37 2.09
CA GLU A 40 -10.00 17.74 2.67
C GLU A 40 -8.91 17.89 1.60
N LYS A 41 -8.89 17.03 0.57
CA LYS A 41 -8.01 17.19 -0.60
C LYS A 41 -8.26 18.52 -1.29
N GLN A 42 -9.53 18.86 -1.57
CA GLN A 42 -9.91 20.10 -2.20
C GLN A 42 -9.54 21.31 -1.33
N ARG A 43 -9.81 21.26 -0.02
CA ARG A 43 -9.46 22.33 0.92
C ARG A 43 -7.95 22.61 0.98
N LEU A 44 -7.12 21.56 1.08
CA LEU A 44 -5.67 21.69 1.19
C LEU A 44 -5.00 22.16 -0.10
N THR A 45 -5.61 21.87 -1.25
CA THR A 45 -5.05 22.17 -2.57
C THR A 45 -5.69 23.37 -3.26
N GLY A 46 -6.67 24.03 -2.61
CA GLY A 46 -7.45 25.09 -3.24
C GLY A 46 -8.25 24.60 -4.45
N GLY A 47 -8.69 23.33 -4.42
CA GLY A 47 -9.46 22.69 -5.49
C GLY A 47 -8.62 22.12 -6.63
N ALA A 48 -7.28 22.12 -6.53
CA ALA A 48 -6.43 21.58 -7.59
C ALA A 48 -6.44 20.04 -7.64
N LEU A 49 -6.74 19.37 -6.52
CA LEU A 49 -6.88 17.92 -6.44
C LEU A 49 -8.26 17.52 -5.94
N ASP A 50 -8.79 16.46 -6.55
CA ASP A 50 -10.04 15.78 -6.20
C ASP A 50 -9.87 14.26 -6.32
N ASP A 51 -10.91 13.48 -6.02
CA ASP A 51 -10.84 12.01 -6.02
C ASP A 51 -10.60 11.39 -7.40
N THR A 52 -10.83 12.11 -8.50
CA THR A 52 -10.58 11.60 -9.86
C THR A 52 -9.10 11.36 -10.12
N HIS A 53 -8.22 11.97 -9.31
CA HIS A 53 -6.77 11.82 -9.38
C HIS A 53 -6.24 10.58 -8.63
N PHE A 54 -7.08 9.90 -7.83
CA PHE A 54 -6.68 8.87 -6.87
C PHE A 54 -7.42 7.54 -7.10
N SER A 55 -7.15 6.89 -8.24
CA SER A 55 -7.77 5.62 -8.62
C SER A 55 -7.04 4.38 -8.08
N TRP A 56 -7.82 3.42 -7.54
CA TRP A 56 -7.36 2.14 -6.96
C TRP A 56 -6.56 2.30 -5.65
N PRO A 57 -7.23 2.73 -4.55
CA PRO A 57 -6.59 2.94 -3.24
C PRO A 57 -5.82 1.74 -2.70
N SER A 58 -6.29 0.50 -2.95
CA SER A 58 -5.60 -0.72 -2.50
C SER A 58 -4.18 -0.83 -3.06
N MET A 59 -3.95 -0.39 -4.30
CA MET A 59 -2.63 -0.38 -4.92
C MET A 59 -1.69 0.71 -4.37
N ALA A 60 -2.22 1.67 -3.62
CA ALA A 60 -1.48 2.79 -3.03
C ALA A 60 -1.22 2.64 -1.53
N THR A 61 -1.64 1.53 -0.92
CA THR A 61 -1.52 1.30 0.54
C THR A 61 -0.06 1.27 1.01
N GLY A 62 0.89 0.83 0.19
CA GLY A 62 2.32 0.93 0.47
C GLY A 62 2.84 2.37 0.51
N MET A 63 2.28 3.27 -0.30
CA MET A 63 2.57 4.71 -0.18
C MET A 63 1.90 5.31 1.07
N MET A 64 0.68 4.90 1.40
CA MET A 64 0.02 5.29 2.66
C MET A 64 0.83 4.84 3.87
N ALA A 65 1.35 3.61 3.86
CA ALA A 65 2.22 3.06 4.89
C ALA A 65 3.52 3.86 5.02
N TYR A 66 4.14 4.25 3.90
CA TYR A 66 5.30 5.14 3.93
C TYR A 66 4.96 6.50 4.55
N GLY A 67 3.82 7.09 4.20
CA GLY A 67 3.34 8.33 4.81
C GLY A 67 3.12 8.18 6.31
N ALA A 68 2.48 7.10 6.73
CA ALA A 68 2.22 6.78 8.13
C ALA A 68 3.52 6.61 8.92
N TRP A 69 4.49 5.90 8.35
CA TRP A 69 5.84 5.75 8.92
C TRP A 69 6.60 7.06 9.03
N TYR A 70 6.58 7.89 7.99
CA TYR A 70 7.28 9.16 7.98
C TYR A 70 6.69 10.14 9.01
N PHE A 71 5.37 10.23 9.11
CA PHE A 71 4.69 11.14 10.04
C PHE A 71 4.40 10.53 11.42
N ARG A 72 4.65 9.23 11.62
CA ARG A 72 4.23 8.45 12.79
C ARG A 72 2.71 8.55 13.02
N ASP A 73 1.96 8.43 11.94
CA ASP A 73 0.50 8.59 11.90
C ASP A 73 -0.19 7.22 11.99
N GLU A 74 -0.66 6.88 13.18
CA GLU A 74 -1.33 5.60 13.47
C GLU A 74 -2.70 5.49 12.79
N GLU A 75 -3.41 6.60 12.60
CA GLU A 75 -4.70 6.61 11.91
C GLU A 75 -4.51 6.28 10.42
N LEU A 76 -3.49 6.87 9.79
CA LEU A 76 -3.13 6.55 8.42
C LEU A 76 -2.63 5.10 8.26
N ALA A 77 -1.87 4.58 9.24
CA ALA A 77 -1.45 3.18 9.25
C ALA A 77 -2.65 2.22 9.32
N ALA A 78 -3.60 2.48 10.23
CA ALA A 78 -4.82 1.70 10.34
C ALA A 78 -5.64 1.77 9.03
N LYS A 79 -5.77 2.97 8.46
CA LYS A 79 -6.49 3.18 7.20
C LYS A 79 -5.87 2.40 6.02
N ALA A 80 -4.54 2.36 5.94
CA ALA A 80 -3.84 1.58 4.91
C ALA A 80 -4.15 0.08 5.03
N TRP A 81 -4.16 -0.46 6.26
CA TRP A 81 -4.54 -1.84 6.51
C TRP A 81 -6.01 -2.13 6.21
N ASP A 82 -6.93 -1.25 6.63
CA ASP A 82 -8.36 -1.40 6.35
C ASP A 82 -8.61 -1.52 4.84
N ILE A 83 -8.02 -0.62 4.05
CA ILE A 83 -8.15 -0.63 2.59
C ILE A 83 -7.57 -1.92 1.98
N LEU A 84 -6.39 -2.36 2.44
CA LEU A 84 -5.73 -3.54 1.88
C LEU A 84 -6.46 -4.85 2.24
N LEU A 85 -6.99 -4.95 3.46
CA LEU A 85 -7.71 -6.13 3.93
C LEU A 85 -9.14 -6.19 3.37
N GLU A 86 -9.81 -5.05 3.17
CA GLU A 86 -11.09 -4.99 2.47
C GLU A 86 -10.95 -5.47 1.02
N ASP A 87 -9.89 -5.06 0.32
CA ASP A 87 -9.55 -5.52 -1.03
C ASP A 87 -9.25 -7.03 -1.07
N ALA A 88 -8.69 -7.60 0.01
CA ALA A 88 -8.50 -9.05 0.17
C ALA A 88 -9.82 -9.82 0.33
N GLY A 89 -10.80 -9.22 1.01
CA GLY A 89 -12.11 -9.82 1.30
C GLY A 89 -12.92 -10.20 0.05
N GLY A 90 -12.56 -9.66 -1.12
CA GLY A 90 -13.15 -10.03 -2.42
C GLY A 90 -12.66 -11.36 -3.01
N GLY A 91 -11.66 -12.02 -2.41
CA GLY A 91 -11.07 -13.22 -3.02
C GLY A 91 -10.10 -14.05 -2.19
N LEU A 92 -9.75 -13.72 -0.95
CA LEU A 92 -8.88 -14.57 -0.12
C LEU A 92 -9.63 -15.08 1.12
N SER A 93 -9.71 -16.40 1.28
CA SER A 93 -10.04 -17.04 2.56
C SER A 93 -8.79 -17.65 3.18
N ALA A 94 -8.77 -17.74 4.50
CA ALA A 94 -7.75 -18.48 5.23
C ALA A 94 -8.41 -19.73 5.84
N PRO A 95 -7.93 -20.96 5.49
CA PRO A 95 -6.80 -21.28 4.62
C PRO A 95 -7.06 -21.05 3.12
N PHE A 96 -6.05 -20.60 2.37
CA PHE A 96 -6.16 -20.31 0.92
C PHE A 96 -6.69 -21.48 0.07
N ALA A 97 -6.41 -22.72 0.49
CA ALA A 97 -6.90 -23.90 -0.21
C ALA A 97 -8.43 -23.94 -0.33
N GLU A 98 -9.15 -23.30 0.60
CA GLU A 98 -10.62 -23.25 0.61
C GLU A 98 -11.20 -22.30 -0.44
N SER A 99 -10.41 -21.34 -0.94
CA SER A 99 -10.86 -20.42 -1.98
C SER A 99 -10.70 -20.97 -3.40
N LEU A 100 -10.04 -22.13 -3.55
CA LEU A 100 -9.79 -22.78 -4.82
C LEU A 100 -11.02 -23.54 -5.35
N GLN A 101 -11.24 -23.47 -6.66
CA GLN A 101 -12.35 -24.10 -7.36
C GLN A 101 -11.86 -25.04 -8.46
N LYS A 102 -12.61 -26.12 -8.73
CA LYS A 102 -12.35 -27.00 -9.88
C LYS A 102 -12.98 -26.40 -11.13
N ALA A 103 -12.16 -26.13 -12.14
CA ALA A 103 -12.64 -25.62 -13.43
C ALA A 103 -13.07 -26.77 -14.35
N GLN A 104 -14.19 -26.59 -15.04
CA GLN A 104 -14.61 -27.51 -16.11
C GLN A 104 -13.90 -27.12 -17.42
N THR A 105 -12.77 -27.75 -17.68
CA THR A 105 -12.06 -27.61 -18.97
C THR A 105 -11.76 -28.99 -19.57
N TRP A 106 -11.13 -29.04 -20.75
CA TRP A 106 -10.73 -30.29 -21.40
C TRP A 106 -9.81 -31.17 -20.54
N ARG A 107 -9.08 -30.57 -19.59
CA ARG A 107 -8.34 -31.25 -18.53
C ARG A 107 -8.68 -30.61 -17.18
N PRO A 108 -9.13 -31.36 -16.16
CA PRO A 108 -9.45 -30.78 -14.86
C PRO A 108 -8.26 -29.98 -14.31
N VAL A 109 -8.52 -28.72 -13.94
CA VAL A 109 -7.56 -27.84 -13.25
C VAL A 109 -8.22 -27.23 -12.01
N VAL A 110 -7.39 -26.78 -11.08
CA VAL A 110 -7.80 -26.04 -9.90
C VAL A 110 -7.42 -24.58 -10.11
N GLU A 111 -8.36 -23.67 -9.92
CA GLU A 111 -8.17 -22.23 -10.16
C GLU A 111 -8.78 -21.39 -9.05
N HIS A 112 -8.49 -20.09 -9.09
CA HIS A 112 -9.13 -19.10 -8.25
C HIS A 112 -9.76 -18.01 -9.13
N PRO A 113 -11.07 -18.06 -9.42
CA PRO A 113 -11.66 -17.22 -10.47
C PRO A 113 -11.68 -15.73 -10.11
N ALA A 114 -11.67 -15.38 -8.83
CA ALA A 114 -11.69 -13.99 -8.37
C ALA A 114 -10.29 -13.35 -8.21
N ILE A 115 -9.20 -14.10 -8.45
CA ILE A 115 -7.83 -13.58 -8.33
C ILE A 115 -7.20 -13.51 -9.71
N SER A 116 -6.68 -12.33 -10.05
CA SER A 116 -5.85 -12.13 -11.24
C SER A 116 -4.39 -11.96 -10.85
N THR A 117 -3.48 -12.17 -11.80
CA THR A 117 -2.04 -11.92 -11.60
C THR A 117 -1.75 -10.48 -11.19
N ASN A 118 -2.45 -9.51 -11.81
CA ASN A 118 -2.30 -8.09 -11.48
C ASN A 118 -2.69 -7.83 -10.02
N TRP A 119 -3.84 -8.36 -9.61
CA TRP A 119 -4.32 -8.23 -8.24
C TRP A 119 -3.35 -8.87 -7.25
N ALA A 120 -2.96 -10.14 -7.47
CA ALA A 120 -2.05 -10.85 -6.58
C ALA A 120 -0.69 -10.15 -6.45
N SER A 121 -0.18 -9.59 -7.55
CA SER A 121 1.09 -8.84 -7.56
C SER A 121 0.98 -7.55 -6.74
N GLN A 122 -0.06 -6.75 -6.98
CA GLN A 122 -0.24 -5.47 -6.28
C GLN A 122 -0.55 -5.69 -4.80
N TRP A 123 -1.44 -6.63 -4.48
CA TRP A 123 -1.78 -6.96 -3.11
C TRP A 123 -0.56 -7.44 -2.34
N GLY A 124 0.21 -8.38 -2.91
CA GLY A 124 1.42 -8.91 -2.29
C GLY A 124 2.49 -7.84 -2.05
N LEU A 125 2.75 -6.97 -3.04
CA LEU A 125 3.71 -5.87 -2.90
C LEU A 125 3.31 -4.89 -1.81
N ASN A 126 2.04 -4.50 -1.76
CA ASN A 126 1.54 -3.58 -0.76
C ASN A 126 1.52 -4.23 0.63
N ALA A 127 1.17 -5.52 0.75
CA ALA A 127 1.25 -6.24 2.03
C ALA A 127 2.69 -6.28 2.57
N MET A 128 3.69 -6.54 1.72
CA MET A 128 5.10 -6.50 2.13
C MET A 128 5.50 -5.10 2.60
N LEU A 129 5.16 -4.04 1.86
CA LEU A 129 5.47 -2.66 2.24
C LEU A 129 4.77 -2.24 3.54
N CYS A 130 3.50 -2.61 3.73
CA CYS A 130 2.78 -2.32 4.97
C CYS A 130 3.41 -3.06 6.16
N LEU A 131 3.71 -4.36 6.03
CA LEU A 131 4.36 -5.12 7.10
C LEU A 131 5.71 -4.51 7.49
N GLU A 132 6.49 -4.09 6.50
CA GLU A 132 7.79 -3.46 6.69
C GLU A 132 7.65 -2.11 7.40
N LEU A 133 6.86 -1.19 6.84
CA LEU A 133 6.86 0.20 7.28
C LEU A 133 6.01 0.46 8.52
N ILE A 134 4.91 -0.28 8.66
CA ILE A 134 3.89 -0.05 9.70
C ILE A 134 3.57 -1.29 10.52
N GLY A 135 4.27 -2.42 10.34
CA GLY A 135 4.02 -3.64 11.12
C GLY A 135 2.64 -4.27 10.87
N PRO A 136 2.28 -5.33 11.62
CA PRO A 136 0.98 -5.97 11.47
C PRO A 136 -0.17 -5.06 11.96
N PRO A 137 -1.42 -5.30 11.49
CA PRO A 137 -2.58 -4.50 11.89
C PRO A 137 -2.71 -4.39 13.42
N GLY A 138 -2.88 -3.16 13.93
CA GLY A 138 -3.05 -2.90 15.36
C GLY A 138 -1.75 -2.86 16.18
N GLU A 139 -0.59 -3.15 15.57
CA GLU A 139 0.71 -3.07 16.24
C GLU A 139 1.72 -2.24 15.41
N PRO A 140 1.51 -0.92 15.22
CA PRO A 140 2.43 -0.08 14.46
C PRO A 140 3.86 -0.13 15.00
N ARG A 141 4.82 -0.53 14.18
CA ARG A 141 6.22 -0.68 14.60
C ARG A 141 7.05 0.56 14.30
N TRP A 142 6.84 1.61 15.09
CA TRP A 142 7.66 2.83 14.98
C TRP A 142 9.03 2.67 15.62
N ALA A 143 9.09 1.97 16.76
CA ALA A 143 10.26 1.89 17.62
C ALA A 143 11.46 1.12 17.02
N GLY A 144 11.21 0.30 15.98
CA GLY A 144 12.22 -0.52 15.31
C GLY A 144 12.74 0.04 13.99
N HIS A 145 12.07 1.05 13.40
CA HIS A 145 12.51 1.68 12.16
C HIS A 145 13.02 3.11 12.41
N PRO A 146 14.35 3.32 12.37
CA PRO A 146 14.91 4.66 12.13
C PRO A 146 14.23 5.29 10.91
N HIS A 147 14.26 6.62 10.76
CA HIS A 147 13.86 7.29 9.49
C HIS A 147 14.80 6.98 8.30
N ASP A 148 15.57 5.90 8.43
CA ASP A 148 16.60 5.42 7.53
C ASP A 148 16.25 3.96 7.23
N LEU A 149 15.79 3.71 5.99
CA LEU A 149 15.34 2.38 5.55
C LEU A 149 16.51 1.40 5.37
N THR A 150 17.76 1.86 5.46
CA THR A 150 18.96 1.03 5.21
C THR A 150 19.48 0.29 6.44
N ARG A 151 19.01 0.60 7.65
CA ARG A 151 19.51 -0.01 8.90
C ARG A 151 18.95 -1.39 9.25
N ILE A 152 18.28 -2.05 8.31
CA ILE A 152 17.60 -3.33 8.52
C ILE A 152 18.53 -4.52 8.22
N ALA A 153 19.73 -4.23 7.73
CA ALA A 153 20.83 -5.19 7.62
C ALA A 153 21.92 -4.87 8.64
N ASN A 154 21.71 -5.28 9.90
CA ASN A 154 22.78 -5.59 10.86
C ASN A 154 22.30 -6.66 11.84
#